data_AF-A0A0F2N8V9-F1
#
_entry.id   AF-A0A0F2N8V9-F1
#
_cell.length_a   1.000
_cell.length_b   1.000
_cell.length_c   1.000
_cell.angle_alpha   90.00
_cell.angle_beta   90.00
_cell.angle_gamma   90.00
#
_symmetry.space_group_name_H-M   'P 1'
#
loop_
_entity.id
_entity.type
_entity.pdbx_description
1 polymer ?
#
loop_
_entity_poly.entity_id
_entity_poly.type
_entity_poly.pdbx_seq_one_letter_code
_entity_poly.pdbx_strand_id
1 'polypeptide(L)'
;MTEPVFNPFEDRLSRNIRNDLSAGLAIAVETGNGDALAETMAKYRQQPLSRCYLTYLEDRSSRYETALKAINAGIIDPIQRSVILWNLGLFFEVHEVLEHAWHTAEGNMKQTLQALIRSAGVYIKREYGFHDSARRIAAKAIPVLEENRAILEDYFKPEKLISALAAPDMSPPKLL
;
A
#
# COMPACT_ATOMS: atom_id res chain seq x y z
N MET A 1 26.79 18.66 1.75
CA MET A 1 25.92 17.69 2.44
C MET A 1 25.02 17.08 1.39
N THR A 2 25.00 15.76 1.26
CA THR A 2 24.06 15.07 0.36
C THR A 2 22.64 15.30 0.86
N GLU A 3 21.72 15.63 -0.05
CA GLU A 3 20.30 15.78 0.29
C GLU A 3 19.76 14.45 0.83
N PRO A 4 19.00 14.44 1.94
CA PRO A 4 18.46 13.21 2.49
C PRO A 4 17.51 12.54 1.49
N VAL A 5 17.54 11.22 1.41
CA VAL A 5 16.56 10.43 0.65
C VAL A 5 15.41 10.05 1.58
N PHE A 6 14.17 10.17 1.13
CA PHE A 6 13.02 9.70 1.91
C PHE A 6 13.14 8.19 2.09
N ASN A 7 13.26 7.70 3.33
CA ASN A 7 13.38 6.27 3.62
C ASN A 7 12.77 5.91 4.99
N PRO A 8 11.52 5.44 5.05
CA PRO A 8 10.84 5.06 6.29
C PRO A 8 11.52 3.96 7.10
N PHE A 9 12.45 3.20 6.51
CA PHE A 9 13.18 2.15 7.23
C PHE A 9 14.35 2.69 8.03
N GLU A 10 15.00 3.74 7.54
CA GLU A 10 16.25 4.27 8.10
C GLU A 10 16.07 5.65 8.74
N ASP A 11 15.02 6.38 8.36
CA ASP A 11 14.71 7.71 8.87
C ASP A 11 13.37 7.74 9.61
N ARG A 12 13.42 8.28 10.83
CA ARG A 12 12.25 8.40 11.71
C ARG A 12 11.22 9.39 11.15
N LEU A 13 11.68 10.49 10.54
CA LEU A 13 10.76 11.50 10.02
C LEU A 13 9.97 10.95 8.82
N SER A 14 10.65 10.26 7.89
CA SER A 14 10.04 9.55 6.76
C SER A 14 8.99 8.56 7.24
N ARG A 15 9.30 7.80 8.30
CA ARG A 15 8.37 6.85 8.90
C ARG A 15 7.13 7.53 9.49
N ASN A 16 7.33 8.59 10.26
CA ASN A 16 6.23 9.34 10.86
C ASN A 16 5.32 9.95 9.78
N ILE A 17 5.91 10.60 8.76
CA ILE A 17 5.15 11.18 7.65
C ILE A 17 4.33 10.10 6.95
N ARG A 18 4.94 8.99 6.52
CA ARG A 18 4.21 7.90 5.86
C ARG A 18 3.09 7.35 6.74
N ASN A 19 3.38 7.04 8.00
CA ASN A 19 2.41 6.43 8.90
C ASN A 19 1.23 7.37 9.19
N ASP A 20 1.49 8.63 9.50
CA ASP A 20 0.43 9.62 9.77
C ASP A 20 -0.46 9.82 8.53
N LEU A 21 0.14 9.93 7.34
CA LEU A 21 -0.59 10.07 6.09
C LEU A 21 -1.44 8.83 5.77
N SER A 22 -0.91 7.63 6.00
CA SER A 22 -1.64 6.39 5.78
C SER A 22 -2.82 6.24 6.75
N ALA A 23 -2.61 6.60 8.02
CA ALA A 23 -3.68 6.61 9.03
C ALA A 23 -4.80 7.60 8.64
N GLY A 24 -4.42 8.81 8.18
CA GLY A 24 -5.38 9.79 7.66
C GLY A 24 -6.16 9.27 6.46
N LEU A 25 -5.50 8.61 5.51
CA LEU A 25 -6.17 8.01 4.36
C LEU A 25 -7.14 6.89 4.76
N ALA A 26 -6.75 6.02 5.69
CA ALA A 26 -7.60 4.94 6.18
C ALA A 26 -8.91 5.48 6.77
N ILE A 27 -8.84 6.54 7.58
CA ILE A 27 -10.02 7.25 8.09
C ILE A 27 -10.86 7.82 6.95
N ALA A 28 -10.23 8.46 5.96
CA ALA A 28 -10.94 9.05 4.83
C ALA A 28 -11.65 8.01 3.95
N VAL A 29 -11.01 6.87 3.72
CA VAL A 29 -11.59 5.74 2.97
C VAL A 29 -12.78 5.14 3.71
N GLU A 30 -12.70 5.03 5.05
CA GLU A 30 -13.75 4.42 5.83
C GLU A 30 -14.96 5.33 6.06
N THR A 31 -14.71 6.61 6.31
CA THR A 31 -15.77 7.57 6.67
C THR A 31 -16.27 8.41 5.49
N GLY A 32 -15.54 8.41 4.38
CA GLY A 32 -15.73 9.37 3.29
C GLY A 32 -15.33 10.81 3.65
N ASN A 33 -14.80 11.05 4.85
CA ASN A 33 -14.34 12.36 5.31
C ASN A 33 -12.81 12.49 5.26
N GLY A 34 -12.32 13.37 4.39
CA GLY A 34 -10.89 13.65 4.19
C GLY A 34 -10.25 14.65 5.17
N ASP A 35 -10.97 15.20 6.14
CA ASP A 35 -10.50 16.30 7.00
C ASP A 35 -9.22 15.95 7.76
N ALA A 36 -9.19 14.78 8.43
CA ALA A 36 -8.02 14.33 9.20
C ALA A 36 -6.77 14.16 8.33
N LEU A 37 -6.95 13.70 7.08
CA LEU A 37 -5.87 13.60 6.10
C LEU A 37 -5.40 14.99 5.65
N ALA A 38 -6.32 15.91 5.38
CA ALA A 38 -6.01 17.28 4.98
C ALA A 38 -5.25 18.04 6.09
N GLU A 39 -5.68 17.92 7.34
CA GLU A 39 -5.00 18.48 8.51
C GLU A 39 -3.58 17.93 8.64
N THR A 40 -3.40 16.62 8.47
CA THR A 40 -2.08 15.96 8.53
C THR A 40 -1.16 16.46 7.42
N MET A 41 -1.66 16.58 6.19
CA MET A 41 -0.91 17.15 5.07
C MET A 41 -0.50 18.61 5.35
N ALA A 42 -1.43 19.44 5.82
CA ALA A 42 -1.16 20.85 6.13
C ALA A 42 -0.10 21.00 7.24
N LYS A 43 -0.19 20.17 8.30
CA LYS A 43 0.79 20.13 9.40
C LYS A 43 2.22 19.90 8.90
N TYR A 44 2.41 19.00 7.94
CA TYR A 44 3.75 18.71 7.41
C TYR A 44 4.22 19.77 6.40
N ARG A 45 3.33 20.29 5.55
CA ARG A 45 3.66 21.36 4.58
C ARG A 45 4.12 22.67 5.24
N GLN A 46 3.66 22.96 6.45
CA GLN A 46 4.06 24.16 7.19
C GLN A 46 5.42 24.05 7.87
N GLN A 47 6.00 22.85 7.95
CA GLN A 47 7.31 22.64 8.56
C GLN A 47 8.44 22.96 7.56
N PRO A 48 9.61 23.41 8.03
CA PRO A 48 10.79 23.63 7.19
C PRO A 48 11.44 22.30 6.80
N LEU A 49 10.75 21.50 5.97
CA LEU A 49 11.19 20.18 5.54
C LEU A 49 12.16 20.26 4.36
N SER A 50 13.10 19.31 4.29
CA SER A 50 13.91 19.10 3.09
C SER A 50 13.04 18.66 1.91
N ARG A 51 13.50 18.94 0.69
CA ARG A 51 12.72 18.72 -0.53
C ARG A 51 12.31 17.26 -0.73
N CYS A 52 13.09 16.26 -0.30
CA CYS A 52 12.69 14.86 -0.38
C CYS A 52 11.36 14.54 0.32
N TYR A 53 11.10 15.14 1.49
CA TYR A 53 9.85 14.96 2.24
C TYR A 53 8.69 15.67 1.54
N LEU A 54 8.92 16.87 1.02
CA LEU A 54 7.91 17.62 0.25
C LEU A 54 7.53 16.87 -1.03
N THR A 55 8.51 16.33 -1.75
CA THR A 55 8.24 15.50 -2.93
C THR A 55 7.40 14.27 -2.60
N TYR A 56 7.69 13.60 -1.48
CA TYR A 56 6.87 12.49 -1.01
C TYR A 56 5.43 12.93 -0.67
N LEU A 57 5.28 14.04 0.06
CA LEU A 57 3.97 14.60 0.43
C LEU A 57 3.11 14.90 -0.80
N GLU A 58 3.67 15.57 -1.81
CA GLU A 58 2.91 15.91 -3.02
C GLU A 58 2.56 14.70 -3.87
N ASP A 59 3.47 13.72 -4.00
CA ASP A 59 3.17 12.46 -4.66
C ASP A 59 2.04 11.70 -3.94
N ARG A 60 2.06 11.64 -2.61
CA ARG A 60 0.97 11.04 -1.83
C ARG A 60 -0.33 11.82 -1.98
N SER A 61 -0.32 13.15 -1.90
CA SER A 61 -1.51 13.99 -2.07
C SER A 61 -2.24 13.68 -3.37
N SER A 62 -1.52 13.67 -4.49
CA SER A 62 -2.12 13.39 -5.81
C SER A 62 -2.72 11.99 -5.91
N ARG A 63 -2.01 10.98 -5.40
CA ARG A 63 -2.49 9.59 -5.40
C ARG A 63 -3.70 9.40 -4.49
N TYR A 64 -3.71 10.05 -3.32
CA TYR A 64 -4.81 9.95 -2.36
C TYR A 64 -6.08 10.62 -2.89
N GLU A 65 -5.97 11.79 -3.52
CA GLU A 65 -7.12 12.41 -4.20
C GLU A 65 -7.70 11.50 -5.27
N THR A 66 -6.84 10.83 -6.05
CA THR A 66 -7.28 9.86 -7.06
C THR A 66 -7.94 8.64 -6.43
N ALA A 67 -7.35 8.12 -5.33
CA ALA A 67 -7.89 6.99 -4.59
C ALA A 67 -9.26 7.29 -4.00
N LEU A 68 -9.43 8.43 -3.33
CA LEU A 68 -10.69 8.83 -2.69
C LEU A 68 -11.80 9.12 -3.71
N LYS A 69 -11.45 9.57 -4.93
CA LYS A 69 -12.42 9.71 -6.03
C LYS A 69 -12.86 8.35 -6.58
N ALA A 70 -11.94 7.40 -6.69
CA ALA A 70 -12.22 6.06 -7.22
C ALA A 70 -12.93 5.15 -6.20
N ILE A 71 -12.53 5.25 -4.94
CA ILE A 71 -13.18 4.60 -3.79
C ILE A 71 -14.36 5.47 -3.40
N ASN A 72 -15.49 5.29 -4.09
CA ASN A 72 -16.73 5.89 -3.63
C ASN A 72 -17.18 5.23 -2.31
N ALA A 73 -18.06 5.90 -1.56
CA ALA A 73 -18.60 5.39 -0.28
C ALA A 73 -19.33 4.03 -0.39
N GLY A 74 -19.61 3.54 -1.61
CA GLY A 74 -20.26 2.25 -1.84
C GLY A 74 -19.32 1.05 -1.95
N ILE A 75 -18.01 1.27 -2.19
CA ILE A 75 -17.04 0.17 -2.20
C ILE A 75 -16.63 -0.09 -0.76
N ILE A 76 -17.24 -1.09 -0.13
CA ILE A 76 -16.95 -1.53 1.25
C ILE A 76 -15.99 -2.72 1.32
N ASP A 77 -15.84 -3.46 0.23
CA ASP A 77 -14.97 -4.64 0.20
C ASP A 77 -13.48 -4.21 0.30
N PRO A 78 -12.74 -4.74 1.30
CA PRO A 78 -11.36 -4.32 1.55
C PRO A 78 -10.40 -4.74 0.42
N ILE A 79 -10.65 -5.87 -0.26
CA ILE A 79 -9.83 -6.31 -1.39
C ILE A 79 -10.08 -5.39 -2.58
N GLN A 80 -11.32 -5.02 -2.89
CA GLN A 80 -11.62 -4.05 -3.96
C GLN A 80 -10.95 -2.69 -3.71
N ARG A 81 -11.05 -2.15 -2.48
CA ARG A 81 -10.33 -0.93 -2.07
C ARG A 81 -8.83 -1.09 -2.28
N SER A 82 -8.26 -2.20 -1.83
CA SER A 82 -6.83 -2.46 -1.94
C SER A 82 -6.35 -2.55 -3.39
N VAL A 83 -7.16 -3.10 -4.31
CA VAL A 83 -6.82 -3.18 -5.74
C VAL A 83 -6.72 -1.78 -6.36
N ILE A 84 -7.60 -0.87 -5.97
CA ILE A 84 -7.53 0.54 -6.41
C ILE A 84 -6.25 1.19 -5.89
N LEU A 85 -5.96 1.05 -4.58
CA LEU A 85 -4.74 1.60 -3.96
C LEU A 85 -3.47 1.01 -4.59
N TRP A 86 -3.47 -0.30 -4.86
CA TRP A 86 -2.38 -1.00 -5.54
C TRP A 86 -2.08 -0.40 -6.90
N ASN A 87 -3.12 -0.18 -7.71
CA ASN A 87 -2.97 0.42 -9.03
C ASN A 87 -2.46 1.86 -8.97
N LEU A 88 -2.60 2.54 -7.83
CA LEU A 88 -2.02 3.85 -7.58
C LEU A 88 -0.62 3.78 -6.95
N GLY A 89 -0.04 2.58 -6.77
CA GLY A 89 1.27 2.39 -6.13
C GLY A 89 1.29 2.79 -4.66
N LEU A 90 0.16 2.68 -3.98
CA LEU A 90 -0.03 2.97 -2.56
C LEU A 90 0.13 1.69 -1.73
N PHE A 91 1.27 1.01 -1.87
CA PHE A 91 1.45 -0.34 -1.29
C PHE A 91 1.45 -0.33 0.24
N PHE A 92 1.95 0.74 0.87
CA PHE A 92 1.87 0.86 2.32
C PHE A 92 0.42 1.00 2.78
N GLU A 93 -0.39 1.77 2.05
CA GLU A 93 -1.81 1.92 2.37
C GLU A 93 -2.60 0.63 2.08
N VAL A 94 -2.22 -0.14 1.06
CA VAL A 94 -2.73 -1.51 0.84
C VAL A 94 -2.47 -2.40 2.06
N HIS A 95 -1.26 -2.36 2.60
CA HIS A 95 -0.91 -3.11 3.80
C HIS A 95 -1.85 -2.76 4.96
N GLU A 96 -1.99 -1.47 5.27
CA GLU A 96 -2.81 -1.01 6.40
C GLU A 96 -4.31 -1.36 6.23
N VAL A 97 -4.88 -1.11 5.05
CA VAL A 97 -6.31 -1.40 4.78
C VAL A 97 -6.61 -2.89 4.92
N LEU A 98 -5.74 -3.74 4.37
CA LEU A 98 -5.94 -5.18 4.44
C LEU A 98 -5.63 -5.75 5.82
N GLU A 99 -4.71 -5.16 6.60
CA GLU A 99 -4.41 -5.60 7.96
C GLU A 99 -5.64 -5.49 8.87
N HIS A 100 -6.43 -4.42 8.73
CA HIS A 100 -7.66 -4.26 9.49
C HIS A 100 -8.68 -5.38 9.20
N ALA A 101 -8.89 -5.71 7.92
CA ALA A 101 -9.77 -6.82 7.51
C ALA A 101 -9.20 -8.20 7.90
N TRP A 102 -7.87 -8.34 7.90
CA TRP A 102 -7.20 -9.59 8.25
C TRP A 102 -7.40 -9.98 9.72
N HIS A 103 -7.48 -8.99 10.63
CA HIS A 103 -7.69 -9.26 12.06
C HIS A 103 -8.97 -10.05 12.33
N THR A 104 -10.06 -9.75 11.61
CA THR A 104 -11.38 -10.37 11.79
C THR A 104 -11.65 -11.52 10.81
N ALA A 105 -10.83 -11.70 9.77
CA ALA A 105 -10.98 -12.80 8.83
C ALA A 105 -10.56 -14.15 9.41
N GLU A 106 -11.14 -15.23 8.85
CA GLU A 106 -10.86 -16.62 9.21
C GLU A 106 -10.61 -17.48 7.96
N GLY A 107 -10.09 -18.70 8.18
CA GLY A 107 -9.86 -19.70 7.13
C GLY A 107 -9.04 -19.19 5.93
N ASN A 108 -9.47 -19.61 4.74
CA ASN A 108 -8.81 -19.28 3.47
C ASN A 108 -8.77 -17.76 3.22
N MET A 109 -9.83 -17.02 3.58
CA MET A 109 -9.85 -15.57 3.42
C MET A 109 -8.75 -14.89 4.25
N LYS A 110 -8.54 -15.31 5.50
CA LYS A 110 -7.44 -14.80 6.33
C LYS A 110 -6.07 -15.04 5.70
N GLN A 111 -5.86 -16.22 5.10
CA GLN A 111 -4.62 -16.56 4.42
C GLN A 111 -4.43 -15.71 3.16
N THR A 112 -5.48 -15.53 2.36
CA THR A 112 -5.49 -14.68 1.17
C THR A 112 -5.13 -13.23 1.51
N LEU A 113 -5.78 -12.63 2.51
CA LEU A 113 -5.47 -11.28 2.98
C LEU A 113 -4.01 -11.17 3.43
N GLN A 114 -3.51 -12.14 4.21
CA GLN A 114 -2.11 -12.16 4.63
C GLN A 114 -1.14 -12.23 3.44
N ALA A 115 -1.48 -12.99 2.40
CA ALA A 115 -0.67 -13.09 1.19
C ALA A 115 -0.66 -11.79 0.39
N LEU A 116 -1.80 -11.08 0.30
CA LEU A 116 -1.88 -9.75 -0.32
C LEU A 116 -1.10 -8.69 0.47
N ILE A 117 -1.20 -8.68 1.80
CA ILE A 117 -0.40 -7.83 2.70
C ILE A 117 1.10 -8.06 2.46
N ARG A 118 1.53 -9.33 2.41
CA ARG A 118 2.91 -9.69 2.07
C ARG A 118 3.30 -9.20 0.69
N SER A 119 2.42 -9.34 -0.30
CA SER A 119 2.66 -8.91 -1.69
C SER A 119 2.90 -7.40 -1.76
N ALA A 120 2.12 -6.60 -1.04
CA ALA A 120 2.37 -5.17 -0.91
C ALA A 120 3.73 -4.90 -0.24
N GLY A 121 4.04 -5.65 0.83
CA GLY A 121 5.33 -5.64 1.50
C GLY A 121 6.54 -5.91 0.59
N VAL A 122 6.39 -6.75 -0.45
CA VAL A 122 7.45 -6.98 -1.45
C VAL A 122 7.80 -5.68 -2.17
N TYR A 123 6.80 -4.97 -2.67
CA TYR A 123 7.03 -3.73 -3.44
C TYR A 123 7.48 -2.58 -2.55
N ILE A 124 6.98 -2.46 -1.32
CA ILE A 124 7.52 -1.53 -0.32
C ILE A 124 9.01 -1.81 -0.09
N LYS A 125 9.43 -3.07 0.05
CA LYS A 125 10.84 -3.40 0.24
C LYS A 125 11.68 -3.08 -1.00
N ARG A 126 11.18 -3.33 -2.21
CA ARG A 126 11.87 -3.02 -3.46
C ARG A 126 12.07 -1.50 -3.64
N GLU A 127 11.08 -0.68 -3.28
CA GLU A 127 11.16 0.79 -3.38
C GLU A 127 12.38 1.39 -2.66
N TYR A 128 12.81 0.78 -1.55
CA TYR A 128 13.94 1.25 -0.76
C TYR A 128 15.17 0.32 -0.86
N GLY A 129 15.27 -0.50 -1.91
CA GLY A 129 16.47 -1.30 -2.20
C GLY A 129 16.65 -2.57 -1.36
N PHE A 130 15.65 -2.98 -0.57
CA PHE A 130 15.72 -4.18 0.28
C PHE A 130 15.36 -5.46 -0.51
N HIS A 131 16.02 -5.70 -1.64
CA HIS A 131 15.70 -6.77 -2.59
C HIS A 131 15.70 -8.17 -1.96
N ASP A 132 16.68 -8.48 -1.10
CA ASP A 132 16.78 -9.79 -0.44
C ASP A 132 15.60 -10.07 0.49
N SER A 133 15.15 -9.04 1.20
CA SER A 133 13.96 -9.13 2.05
C SER A 133 12.70 -9.25 1.20
N ALA A 134 12.60 -8.49 0.10
CA ALA A 134 11.50 -8.60 -0.84
C ALA A 134 11.38 -10.02 -1.43
N ARG A 135 12.49 -10.65 -1.84
CA ARG A 135 12.50 -12.03 -2.35
C ARG A 135 12.00 -13.05 -1.32
N ARG A 136 12.45 -12.94 -0.06
CA ARG A 136 11.99 -13.83 1.02
C ARG A 136 10.50 -13.67 1.34
N ILE A 137 9.96 -12.45 1.24
CA ILE A 137 8.53 -12.20 1.43
C ILE A 137 7.73 -12.76 0.25
N ALA A 138 8.19 -12.54 -0.99
CA ALA A 138 7.54 -13.07 -2.19
C ALA A 138 7.43 -14.60 -2.14
N ALA A 139 8.50 -15.30 -1.76
CA ALA A 139 8.51 -16.76 -1.62
C ALA A 139 7.46 -17.29 -0.63
N LYS A 140 7.02 -16.48 0.35
CA LYS A 140 5.96 -16.83 1.30
C LYS A 140 4.56 -16.43 0.85
N ALA A 141 4.45 -15.46 -0.05
CA ALA A 141 3.17 -14.98 -0.56
C ALA A 141 2.68 -15.87 -1.71
N ILE A 142 3.57 -16.18 -2.66
CA ILE A 142 3.23 -16.88 -3.90
C ILE A 142 2.46 -18.19 -3.68
N PRO A 143 2.91 -19.14 -2.81
CA PRO A 143 2.19 -20.41 -2.64
C PRO A 143 0.75 -20.22 -2.14
N VAL A 144 0.52 -19.21 -1.28
CA VAL A 144 -0.82 -18.92 -0.73
C VAL A 144 -1.72 -18.27 -1.79
N LEU A 145 -1.16 -17.38 -2.63
CA LEU A 145 -1.89 -16.80 -3.75
C LEU A 145 -2.29 -17.86 -4.78
N GLU A 146 -1.40 -18.83 -5.05
CA GLU A 146 -1.65 -19.98 -5.92
C GLU A 146 -2.79 -20.86 -5.37
N GLU A 147 -2.74 -21.20 -4.08
CA GLU A 147 -3.76 -22.04 -3.44
C GLU A 147 -5.14 -21.37 -3.37
N ASN A 148 -5.18 -20.03 -3.32
CA ASN A 148 -6.40 -19.24 -3.16
C ASN A 148 -6.79 -18.47 -4.43
N ARG A 149 -6.35 -18.91 -5.62
CA ARG A 149 -6.66 -18.27 -6.92
C ARG A 149 -8.13 -17.97 -7.12
N ALA A 150 -9.00 -18.95 -6.82
CA ALA A 150 -10.45 -18.80 -7.02
C ALA A 150 -11.03 -17.61 -6.24
N ILE A 151 -10.53 -17.32 -5.03
CA ILE A 151 -10.96 -16.14 -4.24
C ILE A 151 -10.48 -14.85 -4.92
N LEU A 152 -9.26 -14.85 -5.46
CA LEU A 152 -8.66 -13.67 -6.07
C LEU A 152 -9.26 -13.33 -7.44
N GLU A 153 -9.71 -14.34 -8.19
CA GLU A 153 -10.32 -14.19 -9.52
C GLU A 153 -11.60 -13.34 -9.51
N ASP A 154 -12.30 -13.28 -8.37
CA ASP A 154 -13.44 -12.38 -8.16
C ASP A 154 -13.04 -10.89 -8.19
N TYR A 155 -11.75 -10.59 -8.00
CA TYR A 155 -11.22 -9.22 -7.89
C TYR A 155 -10.29 -8.84 -9.05
N PHE A 156 -9.41 -9.75 -9.48
CA PHE A 156 -8.44 -9.52 -10.56
C PHE A 156 -7.84 -10.84 -11.07
N LYS A 157 -7.08 -10.79 -12.17
CA LYS A 157 -6.35 -11.96 -12.71
C LYS A 157 -5.12 -12.30 -11.85
N PRO A 158 -5.12 -13.37 -11.02
CA PRO A 158 -4.06 -13.59 -10.02
C PRO A 158 -2.68 -13.84 -10.63
N GLU A 159 -2.63 -14.40 -11.85
CA GLU A 159 -1.39 -14.70 -12.57
C GLU A 159 -0.53 -13.46 -12.79
N LYS A 160 -1.16 -12.30 -13.00
CA LYS A 160 -0.45 -11.03 -13.17
C LYS A 160 0.41 -10.73 -11.94
N LEU A 161 -0.19 -10.84 -10.75
CA LEU A 161 0.48 -10.59 -9.48
C LEU A 161 1.53 -11.66 -9.20
N ILE A 162 1.15 -12.93 -9.33
CA ILE A 162 2.03 -14.06 -9.02
C ILE A 162 3.28 -14.04 -9.89
N SER A 163 3.14 -13.84 -11.20
CA SER A 163 4.27 -13.78 -12.14
C SER A 163 5.20 -12.61 -11.82
N ALA A 164 4.64 -11.45 -11.46
CA ALA A 164 5.43 -10.27 -11.10
C ALA A 164 6.17 -10.44 -9.77
N LEU A 165 5.58 -11.14 -8.79
CA LEU A 165 6.26 -11.47 -7.54
C LEU A 165 7.41 -12.46 -7.74
N ALA A 166 7.25 -13.41 -8.66
CA ALA A 166 8.28 -14.38 -9.01
C ALA A 166 9.49 -13.74 -9.73
N ALA A 167 9.27 -12.62 -10.42
CA ALA A 167 10.31 -11.87 -11.12
C ALA A 167 10.89 -10.73 -10.24
N PRO A 168 12.18 -10.80 -9.82
CA PRO A 168 12.78 -9.82 -8.92
C PRO A 168 12.76 -8.37 -9.42
N ASP A 169 12.91 -8.18 -10.73
CA ASP A 169 13.07 -6.87 -11.38
C ASP A 169 11.78 -6.36 -12.02
N MET A 170 10.68 -7.12 -11.93
CA MET A 170 9.42 -6.70 -12.50
C MET A 170 8.77 -5.61 -11.65
N SER A 171 8.32 -4.55 -12.33
CA SER A 171 7.51 -3.50 -11.71
C SER A 171 6.17 -4.07 -11.23
N PRO A 172 5.57 -3.50 -10.17
CA PRO A 172 4.26 -3.93 -9.71
C PRO A 172 3.23 -3.88 -10.86
N PRO A 173 2.45 -4.95 -11.08
CA PRO A 173 1.48 -5.01 -12.17
C PRO A 173 0.25 -4.17 -11.83
N LYS A 174 -0.48 -3.71 -12.86
CA LYS A 174 -1.85 -3.23 -12.69
C LYS A 174 -2.81 -4.42 -12.58
N LEU A 175 -3.63 -4.43 -11.54
CA LEU A 175 -4.55 -5.51 -11.21
C LEU A 175 -5.94 -5.33 -11.85
N LEU A 176 -6.33 -4.08 -12.15
CA LEU A 176 -7.52 -3.79 -12.97
C LEU A 176 -7.16 -3.80 -14.46
#